data_AF-A0AAN4T8H1-F1
#
_entry.id   AF-A0AAN4T8H1-F1
#
_cell.length_a   1.000
_cell.length_b   1.000
_cell.length_c   1.000
_cell.angle_alpha   90.00
_cell.angle_beta   90.00
_cell.angle_gamma   90.00
#
_symmetry.space_group_name_H-M   'P 1'
#
loop_
_entity.id
_entity.type
_entity.pdbx_description
1 polymer ?
#
loop_
_entity_poly.entity_id
_entity_poly.type
_entity_poly.pdbx_seq_one_letter_code
_entity_poly.pdbx_strand_id
1 'polypeptide(L)'
;MPGSAQPIMGLTASPGHADATTNFQSQNDRSGGCTQPPPNSCEFYKECLESRYHCGPSGYPIGFGQKFCEKSLVWRPKMSTSGQEWITKTMLCLQEELVPLANGSESQTCSELKQYALGTHAECYVRSGVCTLPIEDWGKILEIVGPALISAPENFKSAFETAGDCLKLYFWLLGKVFHGSTSSLD
;
A
#
# COMPACT_ATOMS: atom_id res chain seq x y z
N MET A 1 14.36 57.83 -49.61
CA MET A 1 13.78 56.60 -50.20
C MET A 1 13.47 55.65 -49.04
N PRO A 2 12.30 54.98 -49.07
CA PRO A 2 11.16 55.16 -48.15
C PRO A 2 11.18 54.18 -46.94
N GLY A 3 10.35 54.27 -45.91
CA GLY A 3 9.12 55.03 -45.76
C GLY A 3 8.45 54.90 -44.37
N SER A 4 7.30 55.56 -44.29
CA SER A 4 6.12 55.51 -43.40
C SER A 4 6.00 54.34 -42.41
N ALA A 5 5.34 54.41 -41.26
CA ALA A 5 4.20 55.23 -40.84
C ALA A 5 4.09 55.30 -39.29
N GLN A 6 3.26 56.24 -38.83
CA GLN A 6 2.84 56.61 -37.47
C GLN A 6 1.92 55.54 -36.80
N PRO A 7 1.15 55.86 -35.72
CA PRO A 7 1.52 56.24 -34.33
C PRO A 7 0.80 55.33 -33.30
N ILE A 8 1.21 55.33 -32.01
CA ILE A 8 0.36 54.79 -30.93
C ILE A 8 0.44 55.70 -29.69
N MET A 9 -0.69 56.32 -29.34
CA MET A 9 -1.02 56.73 -27.96
C MET A 9 -2.28 55.97 -27.54
N GLY A 10 -2.30 55.43 -26.32
CA GLY A 10 -3.50 54.85 -25.72
C GLY A 10 -3.22 54.23 -24.35
N LEU A 11 -3.87 54.80 -23.33
CA LEU A 11 -3.72 54.60 -21.89
C LEU A 11 -4.04 53.19 -21.32
N THR A 12 -3.30 52.86 -20.25
CA THR A 12 -3.67 52.17 -18.97
C THR A 12 -4.43 50.83 -18.96
N ALA A 13 -3.82 49.80 -18.35
CA ALA A 13 -4.35 49.06 -17.19
C ALA A 13 -3.34 47.98 -16.71
N SER A 14 -3.02 47.99 -15.41
CA SER A 14 -2.58 46.82 -14.62
C SER A 14 -3.83 46.39 -13.82
N PRO A 15 -4.14 45.10 -13.56
CA PRO A 15 -3.29 44.16 -12.79
C PRO A 15 -3.47 42.66 -13.13
N GLY A 16 -2.74 41.78 -12.43
CA GLY A 16 -3.00 40.33 -12.35
C GLY A 16 -1.72 39.53 -12.08
N HIS A 17 -1.06 39.73 -10.92
CA HIS A 17 -1.08 38.80 -9.78
C HIS A 17 -1.33 37.33 -10.13
N ALA A 18 -0.27 36.54 -9.94
CA ALA A 18 -0.17 35.11 -10.20
C ALA A 18 -1.06 34.28 -9.27
N ASP A 19 -1.80 33.33 -9.86
CA ASP A 19 -2.37 32.19 -9.14
C ASP A 19 -1.27 31.17 -8.82
N ALA A 20 -0.61 31.35 -7.67
CA ALA A 20 0.33 30.40 -7.09
C ALA A 20 -0.36 29.37 -6.14
N THR A 21 -1.68 29.28 -6.18
CA THR A 21 -2.49 28.59 -5.14
C THR A 21 -2.78 27.13 -5.46
N THR A 22 -2.63 26.68 -6.70
CA THR A 22 -2.87 25.28 -7.09
C THR A 22 -1.70 24.35 -6.78
N ASN A 23 -0.50 24.90 -6.50
CA ASN A 23 0.72 24.11 -6.28
C ASN A 23 1.02 23.84 -4.79
N PHE A 24 0.45 24.62 -3.87
CA PHE A 24 0.69 24.47 -2.43
C PHE A 24 -0.08 23.30 -1.82
N GLN A 25 -1.30 23.01 -2.27
CA GLN A 25 -2.07 21.85 -1.76
C GLN A 25 -1.45 20.53 -2.22
N SER A 26 -1.00 20.45 -3.48
CA SER A 26 -0.39 19.25 -4.05
C SER A 26 1.00 18.93 -3.49
N GLN A 27 1.73 19.93 -2.98
CA GLN A 27 3.03 19.72 -2.30
C GLN A 27 2.84 19.31 -0.84
N ASN A 28 1.85 19.90 -0.14
CA ASN A 28 1.57 19.61 1.27
C ASN A 28 0.98 18.19 1.47
N ASP A 29 0.15 17.73 0.53
CA ASP A 29 -0.39 16.36 0.52
C ASP A 29 0.69 15.31 0.26
N ARG A 30 1.65 15.61 -0.63
CA ARG A 30 2.80 14.73 -0.92
C ARG A 30 3.74 14.58 0.29
N SER A 31 3.99 15.66 1.03
CA SER A 31 4.78 15.59 2.27
C SER A 31 4.04 14.88 3.41
N GLY A 32 2.70 14.99 3.45
CA GLY A 32 1.87 14.27 4.43
C GLY A 32 1.86 12.76 4.20
N GLY A 33 1.73 12.32 2.94
CA GLY A 33 1.66 10.91 2.57
C GLY A 33 2.90 10.08 2.94
N CYS A 34 4.07 10.71 3.07
CA CYS A 34 5.29 10.01 3.50
C CYS A 34 5.37 9.79 5.02
N THR A 35 4.66 10.58 5.83
CA THR A 35 4.60 10.41 7.28
C THR A 35 3.35 9.67 7.72
N GLN A 36 2.24 9.87 7.01
CA GLN A 36 0.95 9.26 7.26
C GLN A 36 0.33 8.83 5.93
N PRO A 37 0.65 7.62 5.44
CA PRO A 37 0.15 7.12 4.17
C PRO A 37 -1.38 7.06 4.17
N PRO A 38 -2.07 7.57 3.13
CA PRO A 38 -3.52 7.46 3.06
C PRO A 38 -3.94 6.01 2.77
N PRO A 39 -5.05 5.53 3.38
CA PRO A 39 -5.57 4.21 3.09
C PRO A 39 -5.94 4.09 1.61
N ASN A 40 -5.77 2.90 1.03
CA ASN A 40 -6.08 2.61 -0.37
C ASN A 40 -5.28 3.44 -1.40
N SER A 41 -4.15 4.02 -1.01
CA SER A 41 -3.16 4.58 -1.93
C SER A 41 -1.95 3.67 -2.05
N CYS A 42 -1.27 3.77 -3.19
CA CYS A 42 0.03 3.14 -3.46
C CYS A 42 1.14 4.16 -3.74
N GLU A 43 0.84 5.46 -3.64
CA GLU A 43 1.77 6.54 -3.99
C GLU A 43 3.00 6.56 -3.07
N PHE A 44 2.87 6.12 -1.81
CA PHE A 44 3.97 6.04 -0.85
C PHE A 44 5.21 5.33 -1.42
N TYR A 45 5.02 4.25 -2.15
CA TYR A 45 6.12 3.48 -2.71
C TYR A 45 6.96 4.28 -3.71
N LYS A 46 6.31 5.08 -4.56
CA LYS A 46 7.00 5.88 -5.58
C LYS A 46 7.46 7.23 -5.03
N GLU A 47 6.54 7.95 -4.40
CA GLU A 47 6.74 9.34 -3.99
C GLU A 47 7.61 9.45 -2.74
N CYS A 48 7.70 8.39 -1.92
CA CYS A 48 8.48 8.40 -0.67
C CYS A 48 9.66 7.43 -0.73
N LEU A 49 9.41 6.12 -0.90
CA LEU A 49 10.49 5.13 -0.86
C LEU A 49 11.41 5.19 -2.09
N GLU A 50 10.86 5.17 -3.30
CA GLU A 50 11.69 5.20 -4.52
C GLU A 50 12.38 6.55 -4.70
N SER A 51 11.70 7.65 -4.34
CA SER A 51 12.28 9.00 -4.38
C SER A 51 13.46 9.17 -3.41
N ARG A 52 13.55 8.34 -2.38
CA ARG A 52 14.68 8.31 -1.44
C ARG A 52 15.76 7.30 -1.82
N TYR A 53 15.37 6.07 -2.13
CA TYR A 53 16.30 4.94 -2.27
C TYR A 53 16.77 4.71 -3.71
N HIS A 54 16.02 5.17 -4.72
CA HIS A 54 16.36 5.03 -6.14
C HIS A 54 16.72 3.58 -6.54
N CYS A 55 15.95 2.61 -6.06
CA CYS A 55 16.25 1.19 -6.31
C CYS A 55 15.90 0.73 -7.73
N GLY A 56 15.21 1.56 -8.50
CA GLY A 56 14.85 1.31 -9.88
C GLY A 56 13.65 0.37 -10.04
N PRO A 57 13.27 0.08 -11.29
CA PRO A 57 12.03 -0.64 -11.61
C PRO A 57 12.00 -2.10 -11.13
N SER A 58 13.16 -2.71 -10.88
CA SER A 58 13.29 -4.06 -10.31
C SER A 58 13.47 -4.05 -8.78
N GLY A 59 13.68 -2.87 -8.19
CA GLY A 59 13.84 -2.68 -6.75
C GLY A 59 12.54 -2.91 -5.98
N TYR A 60 12.65 -3.02 -4.65
CA TYR A 60 11.48 -3.27 -3.81
C TYR A 60 10.38 -2.21 -3.96
N PRO A 61 10.65 -0.88 -3.93
CA PRO A 61 9.58 0.11 -3.95
C PRO A 61 8.67 -0.04 -5.18
N ILE A 62 9.23 -0.12 -6.38
CA ILE A 62 8.46 -0.18 -7.63
C ILE A 62 8.14 -1.62 -8.04
N GLY A 63 9.17 -2.46 -8.15
CA GLY A 63 9.06 -3.82 -8.70
C GLY A 63 8.28 -4.79 -7.82
N PHE A 64 8.11 -4.47 -6.54
CA PHE A 64 7.38 -5.29 -5.58
C PHE A 64 6.27 -4.51 -4.87
N GLY A 65 6.61 -3.55 -4.02
CA GLY A 65 5.69 -2.82 -3.14
C GLY A 65 4.52 -2.20 -3.92
N GLN A 66 4.83 -1.28 -4.83
CA GLN A 66 3.81 -0.62 -5.66
C GLN A 66 3.02 -1.63 -6.50
N LYS A 67 3.72 -2.55 -7.19
CA LYS A 67 3.10 -3.57 -8.04
C LYS A 67 2.04 -4.41 -7.31
N PHE A 68 2.36 -4.92 -6.12
CA PHE A 68 1.41 -5.73 -5.34
C PHE A 68 0.36 -4.88 -4.62
N CYS A 69 0.68 -3.64 -4.26
CA CYS A 69 -0.29 -2.68 -3.77
C CYS A 69 -1.39 -2.39 -4.82
N GLU A 70 -1.01 -2.08 -6.05
CA GLU A 70 -1.93 -1.82 -7.16
C GLU A 70 -2.75 -3.08 -7.50
N LYS A 71 -2.11 -4.25 -7.50
CA LYS A 71 -2.81 -5.53 -7.67
C LYS A 71 -3.85 -5.75 -6.57
N SER A 72 -3.55 -5.38 -5.33
CA SER A 72 -4.47 -5.50 -4.20
C SER A 72 -5.69 -4.58 -4.38
N LEU A 73 -5.50 -3.36 -4.89
CA LEU A 73 -6.61 -2.46 -5.24
C LEU A 73 -7.53 -3.04 -6.31
N VAL A 74 -6.99 -3.72 -7.33
CA VAL A 74 -7.77 -4.41 -8.37
C VAL A 74 -8.61 -5.56 -7.79
N TRP A 75 -8.09 -6.26 -6.78
CA TRP A 75 -8.78 -7.39 -6.16
C TRP A 75 -9.74 -6.99 -5.06
N ARG A 76 -9.51 -5.86 -4.37
CA ARG A 76 -10.37 -5.34 -3.29
C ARG A 76 -11.86 -5.45 -3.60
N PRO A 77 -12.41 -4.88 -4.69
CA PRO A 77 -13.86 -4.95 -4.95
C PRO A 77 -14.40 -6.37 -5.21
N LYS A 78 -13.53 -7.38 -5.39
CA LYS A 78 -13.91 -8.79 -5.59
C LYS A 78 -13.91 -9.59 -4.28
N MET A 79 -13.41 -9.01 -3.19
CA MET A 79 -13.38 -9.64 -1.86
C MET A 79 -14.76 -9.54 -1.18
N SER A 80 -14.98 -10.37 -0.16
CA SER A 80 -16.08 -10.13 0.79
C SER A 80 -15.95 -8.75 1.45
N THR A 81 -16.99 -8.27 2.16
CA THR A 81 -16.90 -7.02 2.93
C THR A 81 -15.72 -7.05 3.91
N SER A 82 -15.55 -8.14 4.66
CA SER A 82 -14.40 -8.33 5.55
C SER A 82 -13.06 -8.37 4.80
N GLY A 83 -13.02 -8.95 3.61
CA GLY A 83 -11.81 -8.99 2.78
C GLY A 83 -11.45 -7.63 2.19
N GLN A 84 -12.43 -6.79 1.87
CA GLN A 84 -12.22 -5.40 1.44
C GLN A 84 -11.57 -4.57 2.56
N GLU A 85 -12.09 -4.71 3.78
CA GLU A 85 -11.50 -4.09 4.96
C GLU A 85 -10.10 -4.62 5.24
N TRP A 86 -9.90 -5.94 5.14
CA TRP A 86 -8.59 -6.56 5.35
C TRP A 86 -7.55 -6.06 4.35
N ILE A 87 -7.89 -5.95 3.05
CA ILE A 87 -6.97 -5.37 2.06
C ILE A 87 -6.62 -3.93 2.43
N THR A 88 -7.61 -3.12 2.80
CA THR A 88 -7.37 -1.72 3.20
C THR A 88 -6.42 -1.63 4.39
N LYS A 89 -6.67 -2.40 5.45
CA LYS A 89 -5.84 -2.45 6.67
C LYS A 89 -4.43 -2.97 6.39
N THR A 90 -4.32 -4.02 5.57
CA THR A 90 -3.04 -4.64 5.23
C THR A 90 -2.17 -3.69 4.41
N MET A 91 -2.75 -3.06 3.39
CA MET A 91 -2.04 -2.06 2.57
C MET A 91 -1.55 -0.89 3.41
N LEU A 92 -2.37 -0.40 4.35
CA LEU A 92 -1.98 0.71 5.22
C LEU A 92 -0.86 0.29 6.17
N CYS A 93 -1.03 -0.83 6.89
CA CYS A 93 -0.02 -1.37 7.80
C CYS A 93 1.35 -1.53 7.12
N LEU A 94 1.38 -2.12 5.93
CA LEU A 94 2.62 -2.32 5.17
C LEU A 94 3.34 -1.01 4.84
N GLN A 95 2.59 0.07 4.56
CA GLN A 95 3.18 1.39 4.29
C GLN A 95 3.63 2.07 5.59
N GLU A 96 2.83 1.97 6.66
CA GLU A 96 3.16 2.53 7.98
C GLU A 96 4.45 1.94 8.57
N GLU A 97 4.67 0.63 8.45
CA GLU A 97 5.93 -0.01 8.89
C GLU A 97 7.17 0.54 8.14
N LEU A 98 6.97 1.14 6.96
CA LEU A 98 8.04 1.68 6.12
C LEU A 98 8.21 3.20 6.26
N VAL A 99 7.31 3.89 6.98
CA VAL A 99 7.40 5.34 7.23
C VAL A 99 8.75 5.74 7.84
N PRO A 100 9.31 5.04 8.85
CA PRO A 100 10.63 5.40 9.39
C PRO A 100 11.75 5.34 8.35
N LEU A 101 11.67 4.41 7.39
CA LEU A 101 12.65 4.23 6.32
C LEU A 101 12.52 5.31 5.24
N ALA A 102 11.30 5.79 5.00
CA ALA A 102 11.05 6.90 4.09
C ALA A 102 11.54 8.26 4.63
N ASN A 103 11.56 8.46 5.95
CA ASN A 103 11.84 9.77 6.57
C ASN A 103 13.11 9.83 7.42
N GLY A 104 13.82 8.71 7.61
CA GLY A 104 15.01 8.66 8.48
C GLY A 104 16.19 9.52 7.99
N SER A 105 17.17 9.74 8.87
CA SER A 105 18.43 10.43 8.50
C SER A 105 19.41 9.51 7.77
N GLU A 106 19.36 8.21 8.03
CA GLU A 106 20.21 7.21 7.38
C GLU A 106 19.39 6.37 6.39
N SER A 107 19.97 6.07 5.23
CA SER A 107 19.37 5.19 4.23
C SER A 107 20.09 3.85 4.24
N GLN A 108 19.33 2.78 4.37
CA GLN A 108 19.81 1.42 4.13
C GLN A 108 20.07 1.18 2.63
N THR A 109 20.71 0.07 2.29
CA THR A 109 20.79 -0.38 0.89
C THR A 109 19.43 -0.87 0.38
N CYS A 110 19.26 -0.92 -0.94
CA CYS A 110 18.05 -1.50 -1.56
C CYS A 110 17.80 -2.96 -1.17
N SER A 111 18.85 -3.73 -0.90
CA SER A 111 18.72 -5.12 -0.46
C SER A 111 18.20 -5.20 0.98
N GLU A 112 18.75 -4.39 1.87
CA GLU A 112 18.31 -4.31 3.28
C GLU A 112 16.87 -3.80 3.38
N LEU A 113 16.51 -2.75 2.60
CA LEU A 113 15.14 -2.26 2.50
C LEU A 113 14.20 -3.38 2.07
N LYS A 114 14.55 -4.13 1.02
CA LYS A 114 13.74 -5.25 0.52
C LYS A 114 13.55 -6.30 1.60
N GLN A 115 14.62 -6.71 2.28
CA GLN A 115 14.56 -7.74 3.31
C GLN A 115 13.68 -7.30 4.49
N TYR A 116 13.87 -6.07 4.97
CA TYR A 116 13.04 -5.51 6.04
C TYR A 116 11.56 -5.49 5.62
N ALA A 117 11.28 -4.94 4.45
CA ALA A 117 9.91 -4.73 4.00
C ALA A 117 9.16 -6.04 3.71
N LEU A 118 9.84 -7.08 3.22
CA LEU A 118 9.25 -8.41 3.10
C LEU A 118 8.97 -9.04 4.48
N GLY A 119 9.80 -8.74 5.48
CA GLY A 119 9.64 -9.22 6.85
C GLY A 119 8.36 -8.74 7.56
N THR A 120 7.83 -7.57 7.19
CA THR A 120 6.63 -7.00 7.84
C THR A 120 5.32 -7.66 7.40
N HIS A 121 5.32 -8.41 6.30
CA HIS A 121 4.10 -8.88 5.65
C HIS A 121 3.25 -9.81 6.54
N ALA A 122 3.88 -10.80 7.17
CA ALA A 122 3.14 -11.77 7.98
C ALA A 122 2.45 -11.09 9.17
N GLU A 123 3.15 -10.19 9.86
CA GLU A 123 2.57 -9.45 10.99
C GLU A 123 1.42 -8.56 10.54
N CYS A 124 1.59 -7.79 9.45
CA CYS A 124 0.52 -6.93 8.93
C CYS A 124 -0.71 -7.73 8.47
N TYR A 125 -0.52 -8.93 7.91
CA TYR A 125 -1.64 -9.81 7.50
C TYR A 125 -2.44 -10.26 8.73
N VAL A 126 -1.74 -10.67 9.80
CA VAL A 126 -2.36 -11.10 11.06
C VAL A 126 -3.07 -9.93 11.75
N ARG A 127 -2.38 -8.79 11.92
CA ARG A 127 -2.94 -7.58 12.54
C ARG A 127 -4.18 -7.06 11.81
N SER A 128 -4.24 -7.27 10.49
CA SER A 128 -5.38 -6.88 9.67
C SER A 128 -6.55 -7.86 9.72
N GLY A 129 -6.36 -9.06 10.30
CA GLY A 129 -7.42 -10.04 10.52
C GLY A 129 -7.50 -11.17 9.49
N VAL A 130 -6.38 -11.58 8.88
CA VAL A 130 -6.38 -12.65 7.86
C VAL A 130 -7.00 -13.96 8.37
N CYS A 131 -6.79 -14.31 9.64
CA CYS A 131 -7.30 -15.56 10.23
C CYS A 131 -8.82 -15.63 10.38
N THR A 132 -9.50 -14.48 10.32
CA THR A 132 -10.96 -14.39 10.45
C THR A 132 -11.65 -14.19 9.10
N LEU A 133 -10.89 -14.15 8.00
CA LEU A 133 -11.46 -14.04 6.68
C LEU A 133 -12.18 -15.31 6.25
N PRO A 134 -13.26 -15.18 5.46
CA PRO A 134 -13.95 -16.33 4.92
C PRO A 134 -13.06 -17.03 3.87
N ILE A 135 -13.22 -18.35 3.72
CA ILE A 135 -12.30 -19.20 2.93
C ILE A 135 -12.23 -18.76 1.47
N GLU A 136 -13.32 -18.24 0.89
CA GLU A 136 -13.33 -17.73 -0.49
C GLU A 136 -12.35 -16.56 -0.71
N ASP A 137 -12.06 -15.78 0.33
CA ASP A 137 -11.10 -14.68 0.24
C ASP A 137 -9.66 -15.19 0.30
N TRP A 138 -9.40 -16.31 0.97
CA TRP A 138 -8.07 -16.94 0.96
C TRP A 138 -7.63 -17.37 -0.44
N GLY A 139 -8.57 -17.88 -1.26
CA GLY A 139 -8.30 -18.19 -2.66
C GLY A 139 -7.91 -16.95 -3.47
N LYS A 140 -8.61 -15.82 -3.26
CA LYS A 140 -8.32 -14.54 -3.93
C LYS A 140 -7.00 -13.93 -3.46
N ILE A 141 -6.66 -14.07 -2.17
CA ILE A 141 -5.36 -13.65 -1.63
C ILE A 141 -4.24 -14.42 -2.33
N LEU A 142 -4.40 -15.73 -2.51
CA LEU A 142 -3.42 -16.55 -3.23
C LEU A 142 -3.24 -16.10 -4.68
N GLU A 143 -4.31 -15.67 -5.37
CA GLU A 143 -4.22 -15.07 -6.70
C GLU A 143 -3.40 -13.76 -6.71
N ILE A 144 -3.45 -12.98 -5.63
CA ILE A 144 -2.64 -11.76 -5.49
C ILE A 144 -1.17 -12.13 -5.30
N VAL A 145 -0.84 -12.95 -4.31
CA VAL A 145 0.55 -13.18 -3.84
C VAL A 145 1.26 -14.36 -4.50
N GLY A 146 0.54 -15.24 -5.20
CA GLY A 146 1.09 -16.46 -5.81
C GLY A 146 2.35 -16.25 -6.65
N PRO A 147 2.40 -15.24 -7.56
CA PRO A 147 3.63 -14.95 -8.30
C PRO A 147 4.83 -14.58 -7.41
N ALA A 148 4.60 -13.93 -6.27
CA ALA A 148 5.66 -13.62 -5.31
C ALA A 148 6.15 -14.87 -4.58
N LEU A 149 5.23 -15.76 -4.19
CA LEU A 149 5.56 -17.04 -3.55
C LEU A 149 6.47 -17.90 -4.42
N ILE A 150 6.24 -17.91 -5.73
CA ILE A 150 7.07 -18.67 -6.68
C ILE A 150 8.43 -18.03 -6.91
N SER A 151 8.50 -16.69 -6.98
CA SER A 151 9.72 -15.99 -7.35
C SER A 151 10.68 -15.73 -6.17
N ALA A 152 10.19 -15.75 -4.93
CA ALA A 152 10.99 -15.43 -3.75
C ALA A 152 10.57 -16.25 -2.50
N PRO A 153 10.47 -17.58 -2.59
CA PRO A 153 9.81 -18.46 -1.59
C PRO A 153 10.42 -18.35 -0.18
N GLU A 154 11.73 -18.11 -0.08
CA GLU A 154 12.44 -17.95 1.18
C GLU A 154 11.92 -16.77 2.04
N ASN A 155 11.30 -15.77 1.41
CA ASN A 155 10.74 -14.60 2.10
C ASN A 155 9.33 -14.85 2.67
N PHE A 156 8.75 -16.02 2.44
CA PHE A 156 7.36 -16.34 2.79
C PHE A 156 7.21 -17.43 3.86
N LYS A 157 8.30 -17.82 4.52
CA LYS A 157 8.23 -18.81 5.63
C LYS A 157 7.18 -18.44 6.67
N SER A 158 7.19 -17.17 7.11
CA SER A 158 6.24 -16.65 8.10
C SER A 158 4.79 -16.62 7.58
N ALA A 159 4.58 -16.47 6.27
CA ALA A 159 3.26 -16.54 5.67
C ALA A 159 2.67 -17.97 5.74
N PHE A 160 3.49 -19.01 5.53
CA PHE A 160 3.04 -20.41 5.65
C PHE A 160 2.74 -20.80 7.10
N GLU A 161 3.57 -20.36 8.05
CA GLU A 161 3.33 -20.58 9.49
C GLU A 161 2.01 -19.92 9.91
N THR A 162 1.83 -18.64 9.54
CA THR A 162 0.58 -17.90 9.78
C THR A 162 -0.64 -18.59 9.19
N ALA A 163 -0.57 -19.02 7.93
CA ALA A 163 -1.68 -19.71 7.27
C ALA A 163 -2.06 -21.02 8.00
N GLY A 164 -1.05 -21.80 8.42
CA GLY A 164 -1.26 -23.02 9.19
C GLY A 164 -1.95 -22.75 10.54
N ASP A 165 -1.53 -21.71 11.25
CA ASP A 165 -2.12 -21.36 12.55
C ASP A 165 -3.53 -20.76 12.42
N CYS A 166 -3.80 -19.97 11.37
CA CYS A 166 -5.15 -19.51 11.06
C CYS A 166 -6.10 -20.68 10.75
N LEU A 167 -5.65 -21.68 9.98
CA LEU A 167 -6.48 -22.86 9.69
C LEU A 167 -6.77 -23.67 10.96
N LYS A 168 -5.79 -23.84 11.85
CA LYS A 168 -6.01 -24.47 13.16
C LYS A 168 -7.06 -23.71 13.98
N LEU A 169 -6.96 -22.37 14.03
CA LEU A 169 -7.92 -21.52 14.72
C LEU A 169 -9.33 -21.69 14.15
N TYR A 170 -9.47 -21.71 12.83
CA TYR A 170 -10.74 -21.92 12.14
C TYR A 170 -11.39 -23.26 12.52
N PHE A 171 -10.64 -24.37 12.45
CA PHE A 171 -11.15 -25.68 12.84
C PHE A 171 -11.56 -25.74 14.32
N TRP A 172 -10.83 -25.07 15.20
CA TRP A 172 -11.18 -24.97 16.62
C TRP A 172 -12.48 -24.18 16.85
N LEU A 173 -12.66 -23.04 16.17
CA LEU A 173 -13.88 -22.24 16.23
C LEU A 173 -15.09 -23.03 15.73
N LEU A 174 -14.97 -23.69 14.57
CA LEU A 174 -16.02 -24.57 14.07
C LEU A 174 -16.34 -25.70 15.05
N GLY A 175 -15.33 -26.39 15.58
CA GLY A 175 -15.51 -27.46 16.55
C GLY A 175 -16.25 -26.98 17.81
N LYS A 176 -16.01 -25.75 18.27
CA LYS A 176 -16.74 -25.13 19.38
C LYS A 176 -18.19 -24.79 19.04
N VAL A 177 -18.47 -24.31 17.82
CA VAL A 177 -19.84 -24.06 17.37
C VAL A 177 -20.64 -25.37 17.32
N PHE A 178 -20.05 -26.44 16.80
CA PHE A 178 -20.72 -27.74 16.70
C PHE A 178 -20.86 -28.48 18.05
N HIS A 179 -19.90 -28.35 18.98
CA HIS A 179 -20.03 -28.90 20.35
C HIS A 179 -20.87 -28.02 21.28
N GLY A 180 -20.98 -26.71 21.02
CA GLY A 180 -21.84 -25.79 21.78
C GLY A 180 -23.34 -26.00 21.48
N SER A 181 -23.68 -26.45 20.28
CA SER A 181 -25.08 -26.76 19.91
C SER A 181 -25.64 -28.02 20.60
N THR A 182 -24.81 -28.94 21.10
CA THR A 182 -25.29 -30.18 21.73
C THR A 182 -25.53 -30.06 23.25
N SER A 183 -25.29 -28.90 23.87
CA SER A 183 -25.44 -28.68 25.32
C SER A 183 -26.65 -27.82 25.71
N SER A 184 -27.57 -27.54 24.77
CA SER A 184 -28.81 -26.78 25.03
C SER A 184 -30.10 -27.59 24.79
N LEU A 185 -29.98 -28.92 24.71
CA LEU A 185 -31.09 -29.87 24.69
C LEU A 185 -30.90 -30.85 25.86
N ASP A 186 -31.03 -30.36 27.08
CA ASP A 186 -31.37 -31.13 28.29
C ASP A 186 -32.11 -30.21 29.26
#